data_AF-A0A9P7D891-F1
#
_entry.id   AF-A0A9P7D891-F1
#
_cell.length_a   1.000
_cell.length_b   1.000
_cell.length_c   1.000
_cell.angle_alpha   90.00
_cell.angle_beta   90.00
_cell.angle_gamma   90.00
#
_symmetry.space_group_name_H-M   'P 1'
#
loop_
_entity.id
_entity.type
_entity.pdbx_description
1 polymer ?
#
loop_
_entity_poly.entity_id
_entity_poly.type
_entity_poly.pdbx_seq_one_letter_code
_entity_poly.pdbx_strand_id
1 'polypeptide(L)'
;MSPSIDPVARNITIITTTLTALMVLEYLLFLSDEIRLVWPRFWKTTEAKIYVVTRYTGLAGQIFNVWFAFRMASGVLNSPFACRVWSSYQATTIQCLLLSVELLLMLQVHKMYRQDKYIRALSFIFGGTQSAAMAINARLIVTGTHYSPTCVTISPHHSEFYVGISIIVSFTFILVTMLWRFFGSTSGCSEATRAWLKLAVRDSSCITIVITVIFVFMFLCTTRVINTQMSGNITFYLLLFCLWFAAGRIVLHQEQFRRIQESQMGDVNDPSRWTQMIEVDLNGMTPFDDPNACSTSPSGLEVESTEVSTPFDSASGAETKDIADEHLCEWEKDSAPLSSCAPTFMLIERCISGEGSGFKN
;
A
#
# COMPACT_ATOMS: atom_id res chain seq x y z
N MET A 1 -40.10 -8.92 -19.07
CA MET A 1 -39.42 -9.57 -17.94
C MET A 1 -38.09 -8.88 -17.75
N SER A 2 -38.01 -7.95 -16.79
CA SER A 2 -36.72 -7.35 -16.42
C SER A 2 -35.94 -8.39 -15.62
N PRO A 3 -34.79 -8.88 -16.10
CA PRO A 3 -34.01 -9.88 -15.40
C PRO A 3 -33.53 -9.32 -14.05
N SER A 4 -33.35 -10.22 -13.09
CA SER A 4 -32.91 -10.03 -11.70
C SER A 4 -31.53 -9.37 -11.55
N ILE A 5 -31.35 -8.17 -12.08
CA ILE A 5 -30.10 -7.38 -12.06
C ILE A 5 -29.90 -6.68 -10.70
N ASP A 6 -30.98 -6.44 -9.97
CA ASP A 6 -31.00 -5.75 -8.68
C ASP A 6 -30.05 -6.29 -7.60
N PRO A 7 -29.92 -7.62 -7.35
CA PRO A 7 -29.06 -8.11 -6.28
C PRO A 7 -27.57 -7.86 -6.54
N VAL A 8 -27.11 -7.94 -7.80
CA VAL A 8 -25.69 -7.77 -8.14
C VAL A 8 -25.28 -6.30 -8.01
N ALA A 9 -26.08 -5.39 -8.57
CA ALA A 9 -25.82 -3.96 -8.48
C ALA A 9 -25.82 -3.47 -7.02
N ARG A 10 -26.75 -3.98 -6.19
CA ARG A 10 -26.80 -3.71 -4.76
C ARG A 10 -25.55 -4.18 -4.04
N ASN A 11 -25.10 -5.41 -4.29
CA ASN A 11 -23.89 -5.96 -3.65
C ASN A 11 -22.64 -5.17 -4.04
N ILE A 12 -22.49 -4.81 -5.32
CA ILE A 12 -21.37 -3.96 -5.78
C ILE A 12 -21.40 -2.62 -5.06
N THR A 13 -22.56 -1.98 -4.97
CA THR A 13 -22.73 -0.67 -4.32
C THR A 13 -22.36 -0.73 -2.83
N ILE A 14 -22.81 -1.77 -2.12
CA ILE A 14 -22.46 -1.97 -0.70
C ILE A 14 -20.94 -2.13 -0.56
N ILE A 15 -20.31 -3.01 -1.35
CA ILE A 15 -18.88 -3.29 -1.24
C ILE A 15 -18.04 -2.05 -1.58
N THR A 16 -18.31 -1.37 -2.69
CA THR A 16 -17.54 -0.18 -3.08
C THR A 16 -17.71 0.96 -2.09
N THR A 17 -18.91 1.16 -1.52
CA THR A 17 -19.15 2.19 -0.49
C THR A 17 -18.38 1.87 0.79
N THR A 18 -18.43 0.61 1.26
CA THR A 18 -17.69 0.16 2.44
C THR A 18 -16.18 0.32 2.24
N LEU A 19 -15.63 -0.13 1.11
CA LEU A 19 -14.21 0.01 0.81
C LEU A 19 -13.79 1.48 0.70
N THR A 20 -14.64 2.33 0.13
CA THR A 20 -14.37 3.77 0.05
C THR A 20 -14.38 4.42 1.42
N ALA A 21 -15.34 4.08 2.28
CA ALA A 21 -15.39 4.57 3.66
C ALA A 21 -14.13 4.17 4.44
N LEU A 22 -13.66 2.92 4.28
CA LEU A 22 -12.39 2.47 4.87
C LEU A 22 -11.18 3.24 4.34
N MET A 23 -11.13 3.52 3.03
CA MET A 23 -10.04 4.32 2.44
C MET A 23 -10.05 5.76 2.94
N VAL A 24 -11.23 6.38 3.06
CA VAL A 24 -11.36 7.75 3.60
C VAL A 24 -10.97 7.78 5.07
N LEU A 25 -11.43 6.80 5.87
CA LEU A 25 -11.06 6.70 7.29
C LEU A 25 -9.54 6.57 7.45
N GLU A 26 -8.91 5.66 6.73
CA GLU A 26 -7.45 5.51 6.76
C GLU A 26 -6.76 6.79 6.28
N TYR A 27 -7.24 7.41 5.20
CA TYR A 27 -6.68 8.67 4.71
C TYR A 27 -6.68 9.75 5.78
N LEU A 28 -7.80 9.94 6.48
CA LEU A 28 -7.91 10.93 7.56
C LEU A 28 -6.98 10.61 8.73
N LEU A 29 -6.87 9.33 9.11
CA LEU A 29 -5.99 8.91 10.21
C LEU A 29 -4.51 9.19 9.90
N PHE A 30 -4.07 9.01 8.65
CA PHE A 30 -2.67 9.20 8.27
C PHE A 30 -2.37 10.58 7.66
N LEU A 31 -3.35 11.46 7.50
CA LEU A 31 -3.17 12.75 6.83
C LEU A 31 -2.13 13.64 7.55
N SER A 32 -2.17 13.68 8.88
CA SER A 32 -1.21 14.47 9.67
C SER A 32 0.23 13.99 9.45
N ASP A 33 0.44 12.68 9.46
CA ASP A 33 1.75 12.09 9.23
C ASP A 33 2.20 12.29 7.78
N GLU A 34 1.29 12.15 6.81
CA GLU A 34 1.55 12.40 5.40
C GLU A 34 2.06 13.83 5.17
N ILE A 35 1.35 14.83 5.71
CA ILE A 35 1.73 16.26 5.61
C ILE A 35 3.11 16.51 6.22
N ARG A 36 3.43 15.88 7.34
CA ARG A 36 4.71 16.07 8.03
C ARG A 36 5.87 15.30 7.41
N LEU A 37 5.62 14.13 6.83
CA LEU A 37 6.65 13.20 6.34
C LEU A 37 6.87 13.29 4.84
N VAL A 38 5.79 13.21 4.07
CA VAL A 38 5.85 12.96 2.63
C VAL A 38 5.94 14.28 1.86
N TRP A 39 5.13 15.27 2.22
CA TRP A 39 5.04 16.53 1.48
C TRP A 39 6.35 17.32 1.39
N PRO A 40 7.17 17.46 2.45
CA PRO A 40 8.47 18.13 2.36
C PRO A 40 9.46 17.44 1.41
N ARG A 41 9.20 16.17 1.06
CA ARG A 41 10.07 15.30 0.28
C ARG A 41 9.57 15.02 -1.11
N PHE A 42 8.33 15.39 -1.40
CA PHE A 42 7.68 15.12 -2.68
C PHE A 42 8.55 15.53 -3.88
N TRP A 43 9.23 16.66 -3.80
CA TRP A 43 10.10 17.14 -4.87
C TRP A 43 11.48 16.44 -4.91
N LYS A 44 11.92 15.89 -3.78
CA LYS A 44 13.27 15.34 -3.57
C LYS A 44 13.38 13.84 -3.84
N THR A 45 12.38 13.04 -3.44
CA THR A 45 12.48 11.57 -3.49
C THR A 45 11.48 10.96 -4.46
N THR A 46 11.91 9.97 -5.23
CA THR A 46 11.03 9.22 -6.15
C THR A 46 9.96 8.44 -5.39
N GLU A 47 10.27 7.93 -4.20
CA GLU A 47 9.33 7.18 -3.34
C GLU A 47 8.13 8.05 -2.93
N ALA A 48 8.37 9.31 -2.54
CA ALA A 48 7.29 10.23 -2.19
C ALA A 48 6.42 10.57 -3.40
N LYS A 49 7.01 10.69 -4.60
CA LYS A 49 6.24 10.90 -5.84
C LYS A 49 5.34 9.72 -6.16
N ILE A 50 5.87 8.50 -6.12
CA ILE A 50 5.09 7.28 -6.37
C ILE A 50 3.98 7.15 -5.33
N TYR A 51 4.27 7.41 -4.05
CA TYR A 51 3.28 7.39 -2.99
C TYR A 51 2.10 8.33 -3.26
N VAL A 52 2.39 9.61 -3.54
CA VAL A 52 1.36 10.63 -3.82
C VAL A 52 0.52 10.19 -5.02
N VAL A 53 1.15 9.81 -6.13
CA VAL A 53 0.43 9.32 -7.32
C VAL A 53 -0.50 8.16 -6.97
N THR A 54 -0.01 7.18 -6.21
CA THR A 54 -0.80 6.00 -5.83
C THR A 54 -1.97 6.37 -4.92
N ARG A 55 -1.75 7.22 -3.92
CA ARG A 55 -2.75 7.61 -2.91
C ARG A 55 -3.92 8.33 -3.56
N TYR A 56 -3.64 9.35 -4.37
CA TYR A 56 -4.68 10.15 -5.02
C TYR A 56 -5.32 9.43 -6.20
N THR A 57 -4.57 8.63 -6.96
CA THR A 57 -5.15 7.81 -8.05
C THR A 57 -6.11 6.75 -7.50
N GLY A 58 -5.76 6.08 -6.40
CA GLY A 58 -6.67 5.09 -5.79
C GLY A 58 -7.93 5.71 -5.18
N LEU A 59 -7.80 6.86 -4.49
CA LEU A 59 -8.95 7.58 -3.94
C LEU A 59 -9.89 8.08 -5.04
N ALA A 60 -9.34 8.74 -6.08
CA ALA A 60 -10.13 9.16 -7.24
C ALA A 60 -10.78 7.96 -7.93
N GLY A 61 -10.03 6.87 -8.08
CA GLY A 61 -10.48 5.54 -8.52
C GLY A 61 -11.76 5.09 -7.84
N GLN A 62 -11.75 5.03 -6.51
CA GLN A 62 -12.91 4.59 -5.76
C GLN A 62 -14.08 5.56 -5.78
N ILE A 63 -13.83 6.88 -5.68
CA ILE A 63 -14.91 7.86 -5.73
C ILE A 63 -15.68 7.73 -7.05
N PHE A 64 -14.95 7.57 -8.16
CA PHE A 64 -15.56 7.35 -9.47
C PHE A 64 -16.31 6.01 -9.54
N ASN A 65 -15.76 4.95 -8.95
CA ASN A 65 -16.41 3.64 -8.86
C ASN A 65 -17.73 3.69 -8.07
N VAL A 66 -17.76 4.36 -6.91
CA VAL A 66 -18.97 4.55 -6.10
C VAL A 66 -20.02 5.30 -6.89
N TRP A 67 -19.63 6.42 -7.52
CA TRP A 67 -20.53 7.20 -8.37
C TRP A 67 -21.12 6.35 -9.50
N PHE A 68 -20.29 5.55 -10.18
CA PHE A 68 -20.73 4.68 -11.25
C PHE A 68 -21.62 3.53 -10.74
N ALA A 69 -21.33 2.96 -9.56
CA ALA A 69 -22.14 1.93 -8.93
C ALA A 69 -23.55 2.43 -8.59
N PHE A 70 -23.68 3.64 -8.04
CA PHE A 70 -24.98 4.26 -7.81
C PHE A 70 -25.77 4.48 -9.12
N ARG A 71 -25.09 4.90 -10.18
CA ARG A 71 -25.70 5.03 -11.51
C ARG A 71 -26.21 3.69 -12.06
N MET A 72 -25.43 2.62 -11.89
CA MET A 72 -25.86 1.25 -12.25
C MET A 72 -27.07 0.80 -11.42
N ALA A 73 -27.05 1.04 -10.11
CA ALA A 73 -28.16 0.69 -9.21
C ALA A 73 -29.45 1.47 -9.52
N SER A 74 -29.33 2.67 -10.11
CA SER A 74 -30.47 3.49 -10.54
C SER A 74 -31.13 3.01 -11.84
N GLY A 75 -30.59 1.97 -12.49
CA GLY A 75 -31.14 1.43 -13.74
C GLY A 75 -30.98 2.34 -14.96
N VAL A 76 -30.12 3.37 -14.87
CA VAL A 76 -29.88 4.29 -15.98
C VAL A 76 -29.14 3.56 -17.10
N LEU A 77 -29.77 3.44 -18.26
CA LEU A 77 -29.16 2.87 -19.46
C LEU A 77 -27.90 3.67 -19.84
N ASN A 78 -26.78 2.97 -19.95
CA ASN A 78 -25.51 3.56 -20.36
C ASN A 78 -25.27 3.30 -21.84
N SER A 79 -24.68 4.29 -22.53
CA SER A 79 -24.23 4.07 -23.90
C SER A 79 -23.06 3.06 -23.90
N PRO A 80 -22.93 2.23 -24.95
CA PRO A 80 -21.79 1.30 -25.07
C PRO A 80 -20.43 2.01 -24.97
N PHE A 81 -20.36 3.26 -25.42
CA PHE A 81 -19.17 4.11 -25.29
C PHE A 81 -18.84 4.41 -23.83
N ALA A 82 -19.83 4.75 -23.00
CA ALA A 82 -19.62 5.00 -21.57
C ALA A 82 -19.10 3.75 -20.85
N CYS A 83 -19.63 2.56 -21.17
CA CYS A 83 -19.12 1.30 -20.62
C CYS A 83 -17.65 1.05 -20.99
N ARG A 84 -17.28 1.30 -22.25
CA ARG A 84 -15.90 1.16 -22.73
C ARG A 84 -14.95 2.13 -22.01
N VAL A 85 -15.36 3.39 -21.87
CA VAL A 85 -14.57 4.41 -21.15
C VAL A 85 -14.40 4.04 -19.68
N TRP A 86 -15.47 3.59 -19.01
CA TRP A 86 -15.41 3.14 -17.63
C TRP A 86 -14.50 1.92 -17.44
N SER A 87 -14.63 0.90 -18.29
CA SER A 87 -13.77 -0.28 -18.25
C SER A 87 -12.30 0.07 -18.52
N SER A 88 -12.04 0.97 -19.46
CA SER A 88 -10.69 1.50 -19.73
C SER A 88 -10.13 2.27 -18.54
N TYR A 89 -10.95 3.08 -17.86
CA TYR A 89 -10.57 3.81 -16.65
C TYR A 89 -10.18 2.86 -15.53
N GLN A 90 -10.99 1.82 -15.31
CA GLN A 90 -10.74 0.79 -14.31
C GLN A 90 -9.42 0.05 -14.56
N ALA A 91 -9.20 -0.41 -15.79
CA ALA A 91 -7.95 -1.06 -16.18
C ALA A 91 -6.74 -0.14 -15.98
N THR A 92 -6.85 1.14 -16.38
CA THR A 92 -5.77 2.13 -16.23
C THR A 92 -5.46 2.41 -14.76
N THR A 93 -6.48 2.51 -13.91
CA THR A 93 -6.33 2.75 -12.47
C THR A 93 -5.59 1.59 -11.81
N ILE A 94 -6.04 0.34 -12.04
CA ILE A 94 -5.35 -0.84 -11.50
C ILE A 94 -3.93 -0.93 -12.02
N GLN A 95 -3.70 -0.68 -13.32
CA GLN A 95 -2.36 -0.69 -13.88
C GLN A 95 -1.44 0.32 -13.19
N CYS A 96 -1.93 1.53 -12.95
CA CYS A 96 -1.17 2.58 -12.28
C CYS A 96 -0.82 2.20 -10.84
N LEU A 97 -1.79 1.67 -10.08
CA LEU A 97 -1.57 1.22 -8.71
C LEU A 97 -0.61 0.03 -8.65
N LEU A 98 -0.77 -0.96 -9.54
CA LEU A 98 0.07 -2.14 -9.60
C LEU A 98 1.52 -1.78 -9.94
N LEU A 99 1.71 -0.95 -10.97
CA LEU A 99 3.02 -0.43 -11.34
C LEU A 99 3.68 0.33 -10.18
N SER A 100 2.89 1.10 -9.44
CA SER A 100 3.40 1.84 -8.29
C SER A 100 3.89 0.92 -7.17
N VAL A 101 3.12 -0.14 -6.85
CA VAL A 101 3.52 -1.16 -5.87
C VAL A 101 4.78 -1.89 -6.34
N GLU A 102 4.84 -2.31 -7.62
CA GLU A 102 6.02 -2.97 -8.18
C GLU A 102 7.26 -2.09 -8.12
N LEU A 103 7.15 -0.81 -8.48
CA LEU A 103 8.25 0.14 -8.39
C LEU A 103 8.72 0.33 -6.94
N LEU A 104 7.80 0.42 -5.98
CA LEU A 104 8.15 0.51 -4.56
C LEU A 104 8.88 -0.75 -4.06
N LEU A 105 8.41 -1.93 -4.44
CA LEU A 105 9.07 -3.20 -4.10
C LEU A 105 10.45 -3.31 -4.79
N MET A 106 10.57 -2.88 -6.04
CA MET A 106 11.87 -2.86 -6.74
C MET A 106 12.85 -1.88 -6.10
N LEU A 107 12.39 -0.71 -5.63
CA LEU A 107 13.22 0.24 -4.89
C LEU A 107 13.71 -0.35 -3.57
N GLN A 108 12.89 -1.15 -2.89
CA GLN A 108 13.30 -1.90 -1.69
C GLN A 108 14.37 -2.94 -1.99
N VAL A 109 14.15 -3.78 -3.03
CA VAL A 109 15.14 -4.76 -3.48
C VAL A 109 16.45 -4.05 -3.83
N HIS A 110 16.38 -2.89 -4.50
CA HIS A 110 17.56 -2.11 -4.84
C HIS A 110 18.33 -1.64 -3.60
N LYS A 111 17.64 -1.16 -2.56
CA LYS A 111 18.24 -0.78 -1.28
C LYS A 111 18.92 -1.99 -0.60
N MET A 112 18.33 -3.19 -0.69
CA MET A 112 18.87 -4.41 -0.07
C MET A 112 20.12 -4.99 -0.77
N TYR A 113 20.25 -4.79 -2.08
CA TYR A 113 21.32 -5.39 -2.91
C TYR A 113 22.53 -4.48 -3.14
N ARG A 114 22.73 -3.46 -2.27
CA ARG A 114 23.93 -2.59 -2.25
C ARG A 114 24.40 -2.16 -3.65
N GLN A 115 23.46 -1.68 -4.47
CA GLN A 115 23.67 -1.17 -5.83
C GLN A 115 24.26 -2.14 -6.86
N ASP A 116 24.07 -3.45 -6.72
CA ASP A 116 24.40 -4.37 -7.81
C ASP A 116 23.67 -3.96 -9.11
N LYS A 117 24.46 -3.62 -10.14
CA LYS A 117 23.95 -3.15 -11.43
C LYS A 117 23.14 -4.23 -12.15
N TYR A 118 23.49 -5.50 -11.95
CA TYR A 118 22.85 -6.63 -12.63
C TYR A 118 21.42 -6.84 -12.13
N ILE A 119 21.24 -6.89 -10.81
CA ILE A 119 19.92 -7.12 -10.20
C ILE A 119 19.00 -5.93 -10.50
N ARG A 120 19.53 -4.71 -10.44
CA ARG A 120 18.77 -3.53 -10.85
C ARG A 120 18.31 -3.61 -12.30
N ALA A 121 19.23 -3.94 -13.23
CA ALA A 121 18.88 -4.07 -14.64
C ALA A 121 17.84 -5.18 -14.86
N LEU A 122 18.01 -6.33 -14.20
CA LEU A 122 17.08 -7.45 -14.31
C LEU A 122 15.68 -7.09 -13.80
N SER A 123 15.57 -6.45 -12.64
CA SER A 123 14.28 -5.98 -12.10
C SER A 123 13.60 -4.96 -13.03
N PHE A 124 14.35 -4.02 -13.61
CA PHE A 124 13.79 -3.04 -14.54
C PHE A 124 13.36 -3.66 -15.87
N ILE A 125 14.14 -4.57 -16.44
CA ILE A 125 13.77 -5.28 -17.68
C ILE A 125 12.49 -6.06 -17.46
N PHE A 126 12.42 -6.77 -16.34
CA PHE A 126 11.31 -7.64 -16.03
C PHE A 126 10.02 -6.84 -15.72
N GLY A 127 10.10 -5.83 -14.85
CA GLY A 127 8.98 -4.91 -14.57
C GLY A 127 8.54 -4.10 -15.79
N GLY A 128 9.50 -3.62 -16.60
CA GLY A 128 9.22 -2.90 -17.84
C GLY A 128 8.53 -3.77 -18.88
N THR A 129 8.98 -5.02 -19.04
CA THR A 129 8.37 -5.98 -19.97
C THR A 129 6.94 -6.32 -19.54
N GLN A 130 6.72 -6.57 -18.24
CA GLN A 130 5.38 -6.80 -17.69
C GLN A 130 4.48 -5.58 -17.92
N SER A 131 4.96 -4.37 -17.63
CA SER A 131 4.19 -3.14 -17.81
C SER A 131 3.78 -2.92 -19.27
N ALA A 132 4.71 -3.17 -20.21
CA ALA A 132 4.43 -3.10 -21.64
C ALA A 132 3.41 -4.16 -22.07
N ALA A 133 3.56 -5.40 -21.61
CA ALA A 133 2.63 -6.49 -21.89
C ALA A 133 1.22 -6.16 -21.37
N MET A 134 1.11 -5.62 -20.15
CA MET A 134 -0.16 -5.22 -19.59
C MET A 134 -0.80 -4.04 -20.34
N ALA A 135 -0.01 -3.04 -20.76
CA ALA A 135 -0.51 -1.92 -21.55
C ALA A 135 -1.06 -2.37 -22.92
N ILE A 136 -0.38 -3.32 -23.58
CA ILE A 136 -0.84 -3.92 -24.83
C ILE A 136 -2.14 -4.70 -24.60
N ASN A 137 -2.18 -5.53 -23.56
CA ASN A 137 -3.37 -6.32 -23.22
C ASN A 137 -4.57 -5.44 -22.86
N ALA A 138 -4.37 -4.35 -22.13
CA ALA A 138 -5.42 -3.40 -21.81
C ALA A 138 -6.04 -2.80 -23.10
N ARG A 139 -5.21 -2.44 -24.09
CA ARG A 139 -5.72 -1.97 -25.39
C ARG A 139 -6.52 -3.05 -26.11
N LEU A 140 -6.02 -4.29 -26.14
CA LEU A 140 -6.70 -5.41 -26.79
C LEU A 140 -8.07 -5.68 -26.15
N ILE A 141 -8.15 -5.68 -24.81
CA ILE A 141 -9.39 -5.88 -24.06
C ILE A 141 -10.41 -4.78 -24.37
N VAL A 142 -9.98 -3.51 -24.41
CA VAL A 142 -10.86 -2.37 -24.70
C VAL A 142 -11.43 -2.42 -26.13
N THR A 143 -10.65 -2.94 -27.09
CA THR A 143 -11.10 -3.05 -28.48
C THR A 143 -11.96 -4.28 -28.77
N GLY A 144 -11.74 -5.39 -28.07
CA GLY A 144 -12.32 -6.70 -28.40
C GLY A 144 -13.54 -7.11 -27.58
N THR A 145 -13.88 -6.40 -26.51
CA THR A 145 -14.96 -6.81 -25.60
C THR A 145 -16.33 -6.26 -26.00
N HIS A 146 -17.33 -7.14 -26.03
CA HIS A 146 -18.74 -6.76 -26.14
C HIS A 146 -19.30 -6.53 -24.73
N TYR A 147 -19.83 -5.32 -24.49
CA TYR A 147 -20.41 -4.96 -23.19
C TYR A 147 -21.92 -5.17 -23.19
N SER A 148 -22.44 -5.68 -22.07
CA SER A 148 -23.88 -5.62 -21.75
C SER A 148 -24.35 -4.15 -21.68
N PRO A 149 -25.65 -3.84 -21.90
CA PRO A 149 -26.22 -2.52 -21.61
C PRO A 149 -26.01 -2.05 -20.16
N THR A 150 -25.76 -2.98 -19.24
CA THR A 150 -25.42 -2.74 -17.83
C THR A 150 -23.92 -2.58 -17.58
N CYS A 151 -23.11 -2.50 -18.63
CA CYS A 151 -21.65 -2.50 -18.58
C CYS A 151 -21.01 -3.73 -17.91
N VAL A 152 -21.78 -4.78 -17.64
CA VAL A 152 -21.24 -6.03 -17.09
C VAL A 152 -20.50 -6.81 -18.19
N THR A 153 -19.26 -7.23 -17.89
CA THR A 153 -18.46 -8.11 -18.76
C THR A 153 -19.08 -9.50 -18.79
N ILE A 154 -19.62 -9.92 -19.93
CA ILE A 154 -20.33 -11.21 -20.08
C ILE A 154 -19.36 -12.36 -20.29
N SER A 155 -18.17 -12.11 -20.83
CA SER A 155 -17.18 -13.15 -21.10
C SER A 155 -15.76 -12.62 -20.93
N PRO A 156 -14.94 -13.23 -20.05
CA PRO A 156 -13.55 -12.86 -19.92
C PRO A 156 -12.81 -13.16 -21.22
N HIS A 157 -11.95 -12.25 -21.66
CA HIS A 157 -11.15 -12.47 -22.85
C HIS A 157 -9.94 -13.37 -22.50
N HIS A 158 -9.52 -14.25 -23.40
CA HIS A 158 -8.36 -15.12 -23.18
C HIS A 158 -7.06 -14.35 -22.85
N SER A 159 -6.98 -13.06 -23.20
CA SER A 159 -5.85 -12.18 -22.83
C SER A 159 -5.73 -11.94 -21.32
N GLU A 160 -6.83 -12.01 -20.57
CA GLU A 160 -6.81 -11.82 -19.10
C GLU A 160 -5.97 -12.90 -18.40
N PHE A 161 -5.95 -14.11 -18.96
CA PHE A 161 -5.16 -15.23 -18.47
C PHE A 161 -3.65 -14.93 -18.50
N TYR A 162 -3.16 -14.40 -19.64
CA TYR A 162 -1.75 -14.07 -19.80
C TYR A 162 -1.32 -12.94 -18.87
N VAL A 163 -2.20 -11.96 -18.65
CA VAL A 163 -1.98 -10.87 -17.70
C VAL A 163 -1.86 -11.42 -16.27
N GLY A 164 -2.81 -12.25 -15.83
CA GLY A 164 -2.79 -12.85 -14.50
C GLY A 164 -1.50 -13.64 -14.23
N ILE A 165 -1.09 -14.50 -15.17
CA ILE A 165 0.17 -15.26 -15.07
C ILE A 165 1.37 -14.33 -14.98
N SER A 166 1.45 -13.33 -15.86
CA SER A 166 2.58 -12.39 -15.86
C SER A 166 2.72 -11.70 -14.51
N ILE A 167 1.63 -11.30 -13.87
CA ILE A 167 1.65 -10.66 -12.55
C ILE A 167 2.10 -11.66 -11.47
N ILE A 168 1.54 -12.88 -11.47
CA ILE A 168 1.90 -13.91 -10.48
C ILE A 168 3.40 -14.23 -10.55
N VAL A 169 3.92 -14.46 -11.76
CA VAL A 169 5.35 -14.70 -11.98
C VAL A 169 6.17 -13.53 -11.45
N SER A 170 5.67 -12.30 -11.61
CA SER A 170 6.41 -11.10 -11.26
C SER A 170 6.49 -10.81 -9.77
N PHE A 171 5.37 -10.89 -9.07
CA PHE A 171 5.35 -10.78 -7.62
C PHE A 171 6.08 -11.95 -6.97
N THR A 172 6.00 -13.16 -7.54
CA THR A 172 6.78 -14.32 -7.06
C THR A 172 8.28 -14.09 -7.23
N PHE A 173 8.73 -13.56 -8.37
CA PHE A 173 10.13 -13.23 -8.59
C PHE A 173 10.64 -12.18 -7.58
N ILE A 174 9.87 -11.12 -7.34
CA ILE A 174 10.19 -10.11 -6.33
C ILE A 174 10.26 -10.75 -4.94
N LEU A 175 9.30 -11.60 -4.58
CA LEU A 175 9.30 -12.30 -3.29
C LEU A 175 10.54 -13.18 -3.11
N VAL A 176 10.86 -13.99 -4.12
CA VAL A 176 12.01 -14.90 -4.09
C VAL A 176 13.31 -14.11 -3.98
N THR A 177 13.47 -12.99 -4.71
CA THR A 177 14.67 -12.15 -4.59
C THR A 177 14.80 -11.49 -3.22
N MET A 178 13.70 -11.02 -2.62
CA MET A 178 13.70 -10.49 -1.25
C MET A 178 14.07 -11.57 -0.21
N LEU A 179 13.44 -12.74 -0.28
CA LEU A 179 13.69 -13.86 0.65
C LEU A 179 15.10 -14.42 0.49
N TRP A 180 15.56 -14.61 -0.74
CA TRP A 180 16.93 -15.06 -1.03
C TRP A 180 17.96 -14.14 -0.38
N ARG A 181 17.78 -12.83 -0.53
CA ARG A 181 18.66 -11.85 0.11
C ARG A 181 18.55 -11.89 1.63
N PHE A 182 17.35 -12.05 2.17
CA PHE A 182 17.12 -12.15 3.61
C PHE A 182 17.89 -13.32 4.21
N PHE A 183 17.72 -14.53 3.67
CA PHE A 183 18.41 -15.72 4.17
C PHE A 183 19.93 -15.66 3.92
N GLY A 184 20.35 -15.25 2.72
CA GLY A 184 21.76 -15.16 2.35
C GLY A 184 22.55 -14.07 3.09
N SER A 185 21.91 -12.99 3.55
CA SER A 185 22.60 -11.89 4.24
C SER A 185 22.82 -12.12 5.74
N THR A 186 22.29 -13.21 6.30
CA THR A 186 22.26 -13.41 7.75
C THR A 186 23.67 -13.56 8.35
N SER A 187 24.63 -14.05 7.56
CA SER A 187 25.97 -14.45 8.02
C SER A 187 26.98 -13.31 8.27
N GLY A 188 26.69 -12.05 7.89
CA GLY A 188 27.69 -10.97 8.00
C GLY A 188 27.15 -9.55 8.16
N CYS A 189 25.88 -9.38 8.52
CA CYS A 189 25.27 -8.06 8.68
C CYS A 189 25.32 -7.56 10.13
N SER A 190 25.47 -6.26 10.32
CA SER A 190 25.34 -5.64 11.66
C SER A 190 23.92 -5.87 12.21
N GLU A 191 23.80 -5.88 13.54
CA GLU A 191 22.51 -6.11 14.21
C GLU A 191 21.45 -5.08 13.81
N ALA A 192 21.83 -3.81 13.66
CA ALA A 192 20.94 -2.75 13.20
C ALA A 192 20.41 -2.99 11.79
N THR A 193 21.27 -3.38 10.83
CA THR A 193 20.82 -3.70 9.47
C THR A 193 19.97 -4.96 9.44
N ARG A 194 20.25 -5.95 10.30
CA ARG A 194 19.44 -7.16 10.43
C ARG A 194 18.03 -6.86 10.93
N ALA A 195 17.89 -6.00 11.95
CA ALA A 195 16.59 -5.59 12.48
C ALA A 195 15.74 -4.88 11.42
N TRP A 196 16.35 -3.93 10.70
CA TRP A 196 15.70 -3.23 9.58
C TRP A 196 15.29 -4.21 8.47
N LEU A 197 16.20 -5.09 8.05
CA LEU A 197 15.94 -6.07 6.99
C LEU A 197 14.80 -7.00 7.36
N LYS A 198 14.77 -7.50 8.60
CA LYS A 198 13.73 -8.41 9.10
C LYS A 198 12.34 -7.77 8.99
N LEU A 199 12.22 -6.52 9.42
CA LEU A 199 10.94 -5.86 9.46
C LEU A 199 10.52 -5.34 8.07
N ALA A 200 11.45 -4.86 7.24
CA ALA A 200 11.19 -4.53 5.85
C ALA A 200 10.75 -5.75 5.03
N VAL A 201 11.41 -6.91 5.20
CA VAL A 201 11.06 -8.17 4.52
C VAL A 201 9.73 -8.71 5.02
N ARG A 202 9.47 -8.69 6.33
CA ARG A 202 8.19 -9.14 6.90
C ARG A 202 7.02 -8.43 6.25
N ASP A 203 7.03 -7.10 6.25
CA ASP A 203 5.87 -6.33 5.79
C ASP A 203 5.72 -6.40 4.27
N SER A 204 6.83 -6.31 3.53
CA SER A 204 6.81 -6.37 2.06
C SER A 204 6.48 -7.78 1.55
N SER A 205 6.91 -8.83 2.25
CA SER A 205 6.54 -10.21 1.93
C SER A 205 5.06 -10.47 2.22
N CYS A 206 4.52 -10.01 3.36
CA CYS A 206 3.09 -10.12 3.64
C CYS A 206 2.24 -9.47 2.53
N ILE A 207 2.60 -8.26 2.11
CA ILE A 207 1.91 -7.55 1.02
C ILE A 207 2.01 -8.32 -0.30
N THR A 208 3.22 -8.79 -0.64
CA THR A 208 3.47 -9.54 -1.87
C THR A 208 2.69 -10.86 -1.89
N ILE A 209 2.62 -11.56 -0.76
CA ILE A 209 1.84 -12.80 -0.60
C ILE A 209 0.35 -12.52 -0.75
N VAL A 210 -0.19 -11.50 -0.07
CA VAL A 210 -1.61 -11.13 -0.17
C VAL A 210 -1.99 -10.79 -1.61
N ILE A 211 -1.20 -9.96 -2.29
CA ILE A 211 -1.43 -9.60 -3.70
C ILE A 211 -1.37 -10.86 -4.59
N THR A 212 -0.37 -11.72 -4.38
CA THR A 212 -0.23 -12.97 -5.15
C THR A 212 -1.44 -13.88 -4.96
N VAL A 213 -1.93 -14.06 -3.73
CA VAL A 213 -3.12 -14.87 -3.42
C VAL A 213 -4.36 -14.29 -4.10
N ILE A 214 -4.54 -12.97 -4.09
CA ILE A 214 -5.66 -12.30 -4.79
C ILE A 214 -5.58 -12.57 -6.30
N PHE A 215 -4.40 -12.46 -6.92
CA PHE A 215 -4.23 -12.74 -8.35
C PHE A 215 -4.39 -14.21 -8.70
N VAL A 216 -3.94 -15.14 -7.86
CA VAL A 216 -4.21 -16.57 -8.02
C VAL A 216 -5.70 -16.85 -7.93
N PHE A 217 -6.40 -16.26 -6.96
CA PHE A 217 -7.86 -16.39 -6.85
C PHE A 217 -8.57 -15.86 -8.11
N MET A 218 -8.15 -14.68 -8.60
CA MET A 218 -8.66 -14.13 -9.86
C MET A 218 -8.44 -15.05 -11.04
N PHE A 219 -7.22 -15.58 -11.17
CA PHE A 219 -6.86 -16.52 -12.21
C PHE A 219 -7.72 -17.79 -12.17
N LEU A 220 -7.96 -18.35 -10.98
CA LEU A 220 -8.82 -19.52 -10.78
C LEU A 220 -10.30 -19.23 -11.11
N CYS A 221 -10.78 -18.02 -10.83
CA CYS A 221 -12.12 -17.58 -11.23
C CYS A 221 -12.24 -17.43 -12.75
N THR A 222 -11.27 -16.79 -13.41
CA THR A 222 -11.25 -16.59 -14.87
C THR A 222 -11.17 -17.91 -15.63
N THR A 223 -10.42 -18.88 -15.12
CA THR A 223 -10.31 -20.24 -15.68
C THR A 223 -11.53 -21.12 -15.40
N ARG A 224 -12.56 -20.59 -14.71
CA ARG A 224 -13.78 -21.31 -14.30
C ARG A 224 -13.52 -22.52 -13.39
N VAL A 225 -12.33 -22.63 -12.80
CA VAL A 225 -12.06 -23.63 -11.75
C VAL A 225 -12.94 -23.33 -10.53
N ILE A 226 -13.11 -22.04 -10.21
CA ILE A 226 -14.03 -21.56 -9.18
C ILE A 226 -15.22 -20.88 -9.87
N ASN A 227 -16.37 -21.54 -9.91
CA ASN A 227 -17.57 -21.01 -10.56
C ASN A 227 -18.25 -19.95 -9.68
N THR A 228 -17.75 -18.72 -9.74
CA THR A 228 -18.29 -17.57 -9.01
C THR A 228 -18.70 -16.51 -10.02
N GLN A 229 -19.96 -16.53 -10.44
CA GLN A 229 -20.49 -15.57 -11.42
C GLN A 229 -20.38 -14.10 -10.96
N MET A 230 -20.20 -13.85 -9.65
CA MET A 230 -19.98 -12.51 -9.08
C MET A 230 -18.51 -12.11 -8.85
N SER A 231 -17.52 -13.00 -9.01
CA SER A 231 -16.16 -12.71 -8.55
C SER A 231 -15.48 -11.60 -9.33
N GLY A 232 -15.58 -11.57 -10.67
CA GLY A 232 -14.80 -10.63 -11.49
C GLY A 232 -15.04 -9.16 -11.11
N ASN A 233 -16.30 -8.76 -10.94
CA ASN A 233 -16.65 -7.37 -10.61
C ASN A 233 -16.25 -7.02 -9.17
N ILE A 234 -16.51 -7.91 -8.20
CA ILE A 234 -16.21 -7.64 -6.78
C ILE A 234 -14.70 -7.59 -6.55
N THR A 235 -13.95 -8.52 -7.15
CA THR A 235 -12.51 -8.61 -6.93
C THR A 235 -11.76 -7.40 -7.49
N PHE A 236 -12.30 -6.71 -8.50
CA PHE A 236 -11.72 -5.45 -8.97
C PHE A 236 -11.63 -4.40 -7.86
N TYR A 237 -12.73 -4.18 -7.12
CA TYR A 237 -12.77 -3.17 -6.05
C TYR A 237 -11.88 -3.57 -4.87
N LEU A 238 -11.84 -4.87 -4.54
CA LEU A 238 -10.93 -5.42 -3.54
C LEU A 238 -9.47 -5.23 -3.95
N LEU A 239 -9.12 -5.53 -5.22
CA LEU A 239 -7.76 -5.36 -5.73
C LEU A 239 -7.33 -3.89 -5.66
N LEU A 240 -8.20 -2.96 -6.07
CA LEU A 240 -7.94 -1.52 -5.97
C LEU A 240 -7.63 -1.12 -4.52
N PHE A 241 -8.50 -1.53 -3.59
CA PHE A 241 -8.31 -1.28 -2.16
C PHE A 241 -7.00 -1.86 -1.64
N CYS A 242 -6.71 -3.14 -1.93
CA CYS A 242 -5.51 -3.81 -1.48
C CYS A 242 -4.23 -3.19 -2.03
N LEU A 243 -4.19 -2.81 -3.32
CA LEU A 243 -3.02 -2.15 -3.92
C LEU A 243 -2.80 -0.75 -3.32
N TRP A 244 -3.88 0.01 -3.12
CA TRP A 244 -3.80 1.32 -2.47
C TRP A 244 -3.31 1.22 -1.02
N PHE A 245 -3.84 0.27 -0.26
CA PHE A 245 -3.42 -0.01 1.12
C PHE A 245 -1.96 -0.45 1.19
N ALA A 246 -1.57 -1.38 0.30
CA ALA A 246 -0.21 -1.91 0.20
C ALA A 246 0.82 -0.81 -0.03
N ALA A 247 0.59 0.04 -1.03
CA ALA A 247 1.50 1.16 -1.32
C ALA A 247 1.58 2.15 -0.16
N GLY A 248 0.43 2.44 0.48
CA GLY A 248 0.36 3.28 1.66
C GLY A 248 1.26 2.78 2.79
N ARG A 249 1.13 1.49 3.13
CA ARG A 249 1.88 0.84 4.20
C ARG A 249 3.37 0.71 3.89
N ILE A 250 3.74 0.36 2.65
CA ILE A 250 5.14 0.25 2.24
C ILE A 250 5.90 1.54 2.53
N VAL A 251 5.35 2.69 2.10
CA VAL A 251 6.06 3.97 2.20
C VAL A 251 6.02 4.54 3.61
N LEU A 252 4.86 4.49 4.28
CA LEU A 252 4.75 4.99 5.65
C LEU A 252 5.69 4.26 6.60
N HIS A 253 5.78 2.94 6.47
CA HIS A 253 6.66 2.14 7.31
C HIS A 253 8.15 2.45 7.05
N GLN A 254 8.54 2.62 5.78
CA GLN A 254 9.90 3.04 5.43
C GLN A 254 10.27 4.39 6.05
N GLU A 255 9.36 5.36 5.99
CA GLU A 255 9.60 6.71 6.51
C GLU A 255 9.65 6.76 8.04
N GLN A 256 8.79 6.00 8.72
CA GLN A 256 8.83 5.83 10.17
C GLN A 256 10.18 5.26 10.61
N PHE A 257 10.67 4.24 9.91
CA PHE A 257 11.96 3.66 10.22
C PHE A 257 13.13 4.59 10.03
N ARG A 258 13.13 5.31 8.93
CA ARG A 258 14.18 6.26 8.63
C ARG A 258 14.23 7.34 9.72
N ARG A 259 13.09 7.77 10.26
CA ARG A 259 13.05 8.67 11.42
C ARG A 259 13.67 8.06 12.66
N ILE A 260 13.34 6.81 12.99
CA ILE A 260 13.94 6.11 14.15
C ILE A 260 15.46 6.03 14.00
N GLN A 261 15.94 5.67 12.80
CA GLN A 261 17.36 5.60 12.50
C GLN A 261 18.05 6.97 12.61
N GLU A 262 17.42 8.04 12.15
CA GLU A 262 17.95 9.41 12.27
C GLU A 262 18.01 9.87 13.73
N SER A 263 16.98 9.56 14.54
CA SER A 263 17.02 9.87 15.97
C SER A 263 18.11 9.09 16.70
N GLN A 264 18.37 7.86 16.26
CA GLN A 264 19.42 7.00 16.79
C GLN A 264 20.82 7.51 16.43
N MET A 265 21.06 7.94 15.19
CA MET A 265 22.37 8.47 14.79
C MET A 265 22.69 9.84 15.40
N GLY A 266 21.68 10.67 15.68
CA GLY A 266 21.87 11.99 16.29
C GLY A 266 22.39 11.93 17.74
N ASP A 267 22.12 10.84 18.46
CA ASP A 267 22.43 10.68 19.89
C ASP A 267 23.75 9.93 20.15
N VAL A 268 24.57 9.70 19.11
CA VAL A 268 25.88 9.03 19.23
C VAL A 268 26.86 9.82 20.12
N ASN A 269 26.56 11.09 20.42
CA ASN A 269 27.31 11.88 21.38
C ASN A 269 26.95 11.58 22.86
N ASP A 270 25.89 10.81 23.15
CA ASP A 270 25.52 10.36 24.50
C ASP A 270 25.25 8.84 24.57
N PRO A 271 26.29 8.02 24.78
CA PRO A 271 26.17 6.56 24.83
C PRO A 271 25.30 6.03 25.99
N SER A 272 24.92 6.86 26.97
CA SER A 272 24.18 6.41 28.15
C SER A 272 22.71 6.09 27.89
N ARG A 273 22.14 6.56 26.77
CA ARG A 273 20.68 6.50 26.51
C ARG A 273 20.19 5.20 25.86
N TRP A 274 21.09 4.47 25.18
CA TRP A 274 20.76 3.24 24.44
C TRP A 274 20.26 2.10 25.34
N THR A 275 20.81 2.03 26.54
CA THR A 275 20.47 1.00 27.52
C THR A 275 19.03 1.17 28.02
N GLN A 276 18.50 2.40 28.01
CA GLN A 276 17.21 2.69 28.61
C GLN A 276 16.00 2.44 27.69
N MET A 277 16.15 2.50 26.36
CA MET A 277 15.03 2.22 25.43
C MET A 277 14.82 0.73 25.16
N ILE A 278 15.82 -0.11 25.35
CA ILE A 278 15.73 -1.55 25.08
C ILE A 278 15.18 -2.30 26.30
N GLU A 279 15.30 -1.73 27.51
CA GLU A 279 14.90 -2.40 28.77
C GLU A 279 13.44 -2.15 29.19
N VAL A 280 12.72 -1.21 28.56
CA VAL A 280 11.42 -0.74 29.08
C VAL A 280 10.19 -1.57 28.68
N ASP A 281 10.29 -2.59 27.81
CA ASP A 281 9.06 -3.34 27.43
C ASP A 281 9.20 -4.83 27.12
N LEU A 282 10.24 -5.51 27.63
CA LEU A 282 10.30 -6.99 27.59
C LEU A 282 9.98 -7.70 28.92
N ASN A 283 9.95 -6.97 30.04
CA ASN A 283 9.66 -7.56 31.35
C ASN A 283 8.14 -7.64 31.67
N GLY A 284 7.28 -7.21 30.74
CA GLY A 284 5.82 -7.31 30.88
C GLY A 284 5.19 -8.63 30.41
N MET A 285 5.95 -9.53 29.78
CA MET A 285 5.47 -10.88 29.47
C MET A 285 5.78 -11.83 30.63
N THR A 286 4.89 -11.82 31.62
CA THR A 286 4.84 -12.87 32.64
C THR A 286 4.73 -14.26 31.97
N PRO A 287 5.50 -15.27 32.40
CA PRO A 287 5.34 -16.64 31.94
C PRO A 287 3.93 -17.12 32.30
N PHE A 288 3.20 -17.61 31.31
CA PHE A 288 1.89 -18.22 31.46
C PHE A 288 2.07 -19.67 31.93
N ASP A 289 2.50 -19.85 33.17
CA ASP A 289 2.54 -21.15 33.84
C ASP A 289 1.54 -21.15 34.99
N ASP A 290 0.30 -21.59 34.71
CA ASP A 290 -0.52 -22.21 35.76
C ASP A 290 -1.55 -23.19 35.16
N PRO A 291 -1.16 -24.46 34.92
CA PRO A 291 -2.09 -25.54 34.71
C PRO A 291 -2.36 -26.20 36.06
N ASN A 292 -3.36 -25.74 36.81
CA ASN A 292 -4.21 -26.50 37.75
C ASN A 292 -4.85 -25.59 38.82
N ALA A 293 -6.00 -25.00 38.51
CA ALA A 293 -6.89 -24.46 39.54
C ALA A 293 -8.36 -24.78 39.19
N CYS A 294 -8.77 -26.00 39.52
CA CYS A 294 -10.17 -26.29 39.80
C CYS A 294 -10.47 -25.81 41.22
N SER A 295 -11.49 -24.97 41.40
CA SER A 295 -12.73 -25.32 42.11
C SER A 295 -13.54 -24.10 42.55
N THR A 296 -14.86 -24.30 42.52
CA THR A 296 -15.94 -23.69 43.31
C THR A 296 -16.43 -22.26 43.01
N SER A 297 -17.61 -22.21 42.37
CA SER A 297 -18.65 -21.20 42.61
C SER A 297 -18.88 -20.99 44.11
N PRO A 298 -19.23 -19.76 44.53
CA PRO A 298 -20.65 -19.54 44.81
C PRO A 298 -21.17 -18.15 44.40
N SER A 299 -22.41 -18.18 43.90
CA SER A 299 -23.54 -17.30 44.20
C SER A 299 -23.29 -15.86 44.69
N GLY A 300 -23.85 -14.92 43.92
CA GLY A 300 -24.69 -13.85 44.47
C GLY A 300 -24.05 -12.47 44.59
N LEU A 301 -24.65 -11.52 43.85
CA LEU A 301 -24.97 -10.11 44.15
C LEU A 301 -24.86 -9.35 42.82
N GLU A 302 -25.94 -8.83 42.26
CA GLU A 302 -26.85 -7.76 42.70
C GLU A 302 -26.70 -6.65 41.65
N VAL A 303 -27.80 -6.47 40.94
CA VAL A 303 -27.94 -5.58 39.80
C VAL A 303 -28.11 -4.17 40.34
N GLU A 304 -27.11 -3.31 40.16
CA GLU A 304 -27.25 -1.87 40.37
C GLU A 304 -27.32 -1.18 39.00
N SER A 305 -28.53 -0.76 38.64
CA SER A 305 -28.81 0.07 37.47
C SER A 305 -28.39 1.50 37.75
N THR A 306 -27.39 2.02 37.04
CA THR A 306 -27.10 3.45 37.00
C THR A 306 -27.76 4.06 35.76
N GLU A 307 -28.93 4.66 35.96
CA GLU A 307 -29.52 5.63 35.05
C GLU A 307 -28.64 6.89 35.04
N VAL A 308 -27.97 7.15 33.91
CA VAL A 308 -27.36 8.46 33.63
C VAL A 308 -28.29 9.21 32.69
N SER A 309 -29.14 10.05 33.26
CA SER A 309 -29.87 11.09 32.54
C SER A 309 -28.99 12.33 32.45
N THR A 310 -28.57 12.72 31.25
CA THR A 310 -27.96 14.03 30.98
C THR A 310 -28.95 14.89 30.19
N PRO A 311 -29.34 16.07 30.69
CA PRO A 311 -30.07 17.05 29.90
C PRO A 311 -29.07 17.82 29.03
N PHE A 312 -29.27 17.75 27.71
CA PHE A 312 -28.52 18.53 26.74
C PHE A 312 -29.32 19.82 26.47
N ASP A 313 -29.01 20.87 27.22
CA ASP A 313 -29.57 22.20 27.00
C ASP A 313 -28.74 23.04 26.04
N SER A 314 -29.48 23.63 25.11
CA SER A 314 -29.15 24.61 24.10
C SER A 314 -28.26 25.77 24.57
N ALA A 315 -27.30 26.16 23.71
CA ALA A 315 -26.92 27.58 23.57
C ALA A 315 -26.36 27.83 22.16
N SER A 316 -27.23 28.39 21.32
CA SER A 316 -26.87 29.07 20.08
C SER A 316 -26.16 30.39 20.40
N GLY A 317 -24.89 30.50 20.03
CA GLY A 317 -24.13 31.74 20.06
C GLY A 317 -23.51 31.98 18.70
N ALA A 318 -24.23 32.72 17.84
CA ALA A 318 -23.69 33.26 16.61
C ALA A 318 -22.81 34.47 16.96
N GLU A 319 -21.50 34.35 16.75
CA GLU A 319 -20.59 35.49 16.81
C GLU A 319 -19.87 35.60 15.46
N THR A 320 -20.42 36.46 14.62
CA THR A 320 -19.84 36.96 13.37
C THR A 320 -18.64 37.82 13.72
N LYS A 321 -17.43 37.39 13.31
CA LYS A 321 -16.22 38.20 13.41
C LYS A 321 -15.68 38.46 12.01
N ASP A 322 -15.99 39.63 11.50
CA ASP A 322 -15.33 40.25 10.36
C ASP A 322 -13.86 40.50 10.71
N ILE A 323 -12.97 39.97 9.88
CA ILE A 323 -11.57 40.42 9.79
C ILE A 323 -11.30 40.66 8.30
N ALA A 324 -11.42 41.93 7.93
CA ALA A 324 -10.76 42.50 6.77
C ALA A 324 -9.26 42.71 7.10
N ASP A 325 -8.47 42.88 6.03
CA ASP A 325 -7.09 43.38 6.04
C ASP A 325 -6.03 42.39 6.55
N GLU A 326 -4.85 42.22 5.98
CA GLU A 326 -4.10 42.88 4.91
C GLU A 326 -2.79 42.06 4.77
N HIS A 327 -2.09 42.25 3.65
CA HIS A 327 -0.70 41.85 3.34
C HIS A 327 -0.52 40.90 2.15
N LEU A 328 -0.45 41.55 0.99
CA LEU A 328 0.48 41.23 -0.08
C LEU A 328 1.88 40.98 0.49
N CYS A 329 2.45 39.81 0.20
CA CYS A 329 3.89 39.64 0.16
C CYS A 329 4.30 39.45 -1.31
N GLU A 330 4.81 40.56 -1.83
CA GLU A 330 5.68 40.74 -2.98
C GLU A 330 6.80 39.67 -2.99
N TRP A 331 6.87 38.85 -4.05
CA TRP A 331 8.03 38.00 -4.30
C TRP A 331 8.95 38.73 -5.27
N GLU A 332 9.94 39.37 -4.66
CA GLU A 332 11.05 40.03 -5.31
C GLU A 332 11.97 38.99 -5.99
N LYS A 333 12.36 39.33 -7.21
CA LYS A 333 13.31 38.58 -8.05
C LYS A 333 14.71 38.83 -7.51
N ASP A 334 15.41 37.76 -7.14
CA ASP A 334 16.86 37.79 -7.15
C ASP A 334 17.44 36.58 -7.86
N SER A 335 18.30 36.91 -8.81
CA SER A 335 19.00 36.04 -9.74
C SER A 335 20.48 35.93 -9.36
N ALA A 336 20.96 34.68 -9.39
CA ALA A 336 22.35 34.19 -9.52
C ALA A 336 23.21 34.07 -8.23
N PRO A 337 24.31 33.25 -8.23
CA PRO A 337 24.79 32.31 -9.25
C PRO A 337 24.96 30.85 -8.75
N LEU A 338 25.15 29.95 -9.73
CA LEU A 338 25.56 28.55 -9.54
C LEU A 338 26.80 28.43 -8.64
N SER A 339 26.66 27.69 -7.54
CA SER A 339 27.78 27.12 -6.79
C SER A 339 27.62 25.60 -6.72
N SER A 340 28.62 24.93 -7.27
CA SER A 340 28.84 23.49 -7.28
C SER A 340 28.97 22.93 -5.86
N CYS A 341 27.96 22.18 -5.40
CA CYS A 341 28.12 21.22 -4.32
C CYS A 341 27.77 19.82 -4.82
N ALA A 342 28.82 19.02 -5.03
CA ALA A 342 28.71 17.58 -5.21
C ALA A 342 28.00 16.95 -3.99
N PRO A 343 27.10 15.98 -4.18
CA PRO A 343 26.54 15.25 -3.06
C PRO A 343 27.58 14.27 -2.54
N THR A 344 28.07 14.52 -1.32
CA THR A 344 28.78 13.52 -0.52
C THR A 344 27.83 12.38 -0.23
N PHE A 345 27.89 11.33 -1.05
CA PHE A 345 27.32 10.03 -0.71
C PHE A 345 28.06 9.50 0.51
N MET A 346 27.36 9.38 1.65
CA MET A 346 27.86 8.64 2.81
C MET A 346 28.15 7.20 2.39
N LEU A 347 29.43 6.88 2.36
CA LEU A 347 29.98 5.59 2.03
C LEU A 347 29.77 4.71 3.26
N ILE A 348 28.75 3.83 3.22
CA ILE A 348 28.58 2.78 4.23
C ILE A 348 29.87 1.94 4.18
N GLU A 349 30.60 2.00 5.28
CA GLU A 349 31.90 1.38 5.48
C GLU A 349 31.82 -0.14 5.22
N ARG A 350 32.92 -0.66 4.72
CA ARG A 350 33.03 -1.98 4.09
C ARG A 350 33.69 -2.90 5.11
N CYS A 351 32.92 -3.76 5.79
CA CYS A 351 33.50 -4.94 6.44
C CYS A 351 33.96 -5.91 5.34
N ILE A 352 35.18 -5.72 4.84
CA ILE A 352 35.91 -6.77 4.13
C ILE A 352 36.45 -7.68 5.23
N SER A 353 35.83 -8.83 5.40
CA SER A 353 36.42 -9.93 6.16
C SER A 353 37.66 -10.39 5.41
N GLY A 354 38.84 -10.00 5.90
CA GLY A 354 40.11 -10.53 5.42
C GLY A 354 40.24 -11.98 5.88
N GLU A 355 40.07 -12.93 4.96
CA GLU A 355 40.58 -14.28 5.15
C GLU A 355 42.11 -14.22 5.10
N GLY A 356 42.72 -14.31 6.28
CA GLY A 356 44.16 -14.47 6.43
C GLY A 356 44.61 -15.81 5.86
N SER A 357 45.38 -15.76 4.78
CA SER A 357 46.15 -16.88 4.27
C SER A 357 47.26 -17.25 5.25
N GLY A 358 47.07 -18.33 6.01
CA GLY A 358 48.12 -18.97 6.77
C GLY A 358 48.99 -19.85 5.87
N PHE A 359 50.12 -19.33 5.42
CA PHE A 359 51.24 -20.12 4.90
C PHE A 359 51.92 -20.81 6.10
N LYS A 360 52.05 -22.14 6.09
CA LYS A 360 52.98 -22.88 6.94
C LYS A 360 54.05 -23.51 6.05
N ASN A 361 55.30 -23.21 6.42
CA ASN A 361 56.53 -23.84 5.93
C ASN A 361 56.67 -25.28 6.43
#